data_AF-A0A1L3LLZ5-F1
#
_entry.id   AF-A0A1L3LLZ5-F1
#
_cell.length_a   1.000
_cell.length_b   1.000
_cell.length_c   1.000
_cell.angle_alpha   90.00
_cell.angle_beta   90.00
_cell.angle_gamma   90.00
#
_symmetry.space_group_name_H-M   'P 1'
#
loop_
_entity.id
_entity.type
_entity.pdbx_description
1 polymer ?
#
loop_
_entity_poly.entity_id
_entity_poly.type
_entity_poly.pdbx_seq_one_letter_code
_entity_poly.pdbx_strand_id
1 'polypeptide(L)'
;MTKHAVIPTGCWPAVLRDELAAAYAGEKTVDAFMSRVGTIWPLPFIDMGTGKGKFRAWRKTDLDKVINPEAAAAGGDPEAL
;
A
#
# COMPACT_ATOMS: atom_id res chain seq x y z
N MET A 1 24.10 -5.61 18.54
CA MET A 1 23.16 -6.72 18.28
C MET A 1 22.21 -6.30 17.17
N THR A 2 22.06 -7.11 16.13
CA THR A 2 21.06 -6.91 15.07
C THR A 2 19.71 -7.40 15.58
N LYS A 3 18.69 -6.53 15.57
CA LYS A 3 17.30 -6.90 15.94
C LYS A 3 16.46 -7.06 14.69
N HIS A 4 15.60 -8.06 14.65
CA HIS A 4 14.63 -8.22 13.57
C HIS A 4 13.56 -7.13 13.67
N ALA A 5 13.28 -6.46 12.56
CA ALA A 5 12.12 -5.58 12.45
C ALA A 5 10.87 -6.44 12.25
N VAL A 6 9.88 -6.28 13.10
CA VAL A 6 8.60 -7.00 13.04
C VAL A 6 7.48 -5.98 12.95
N ILE A 7 6.55 -6.18 12.02
CA ILE A 7 5.31 -5.40 11.97
C ILE A 7 4.36 -6.01 13.00
N PRO A 8 3.84 -5.25 13.98
CA PRO A 8 2.87 -5.76 14.93
C PRO A 8 1.63 -6.34 14.24
N THR A 9 1.10 -7.43 14.77
CA THR A 9 -0.12 -8.07 14.25
C THR A 9 -1.28 -7.07 14.26
N GLY A 10 -2.01 -6.98 13.15
CA GLY A 10 -3.14 -6.06 12.98
C GLY A 10 -2.76 -4.64 12.54
N CYS A 11 -1.48 -4.30 12.46
CA CYS A 11 -1.01 -3.01 11.95
C CYS A 11 -0.62 -3.09 10.47
N TRP A 12 -1.10 -2.15 9.67
CA TRP A 12 -0.62 -1.92 8.32
C TRP A 12 0.49 -0.87 8.34
N PRO A 13 1.69 -1.14 7.76
CA PRO A 13 2.74 -0.14 7.69
C PRO A 13 2.33 0.98 6.72
N ALA A 14 2.86 2.19 6.94
CA ALA A 14 2.62 3.32 6.05
C ALA A 14 3.20 3.11 4.63
N VAL A 15 4.26 2.30 4.53
CA VAL A 15 4.93 1.91 3.28
C VAL A 15 4.72 0.42 3.07
N LEU A 16 4.06 0.07 1.97
CA LEU A 16 3.63 -1.28 1.64
C LEU A 16 4.46 -1.79 0.46
N ARG A 17 5.17 -2.91 0.66
CA ARG A 17 5.81 -3.67 -0.42
C ARG A 17 4.77 -4.50 -1.17
N ASP A 18 5.14 -5.07 -2.31
CA ASP A 18 4.30 -5.85 -3.24
C ASP A 18 3.24 -6.72 -2.52
N GLU A 19 3.64 -7.57 -1.57
CA GLU A 19 2.74 -8.49 -0.88
C GLU A 19 1.73 -7.76 0.03
N LEU A 20 2.20 -6.77 0.78
CA LEU A 20 1.35 -5.99 1.69
C LEU A 20 0.43 -5.03 0.93
N ALA A 21 0.90 -4.46 -0.18
CA ALA A 21 0.10 -3.59 -1.02
C ALA A 21 -1.05 -4.38 -1.68
N ALA A 22 -0.76 -5.57 -2.22
CA ALA A 22 -1.78 -6.45 -2.77
C ALA A 22 -2.80 -6.89 -1.71
N ALA A 23 -2.34 -7.30 -0.52
CA ALA A 23 -3.21 -7.67 0.59
C ALA A 23 -4.08 -6.49 1.05
N TYR A 24 -3.49 -5.29 1.16
CA TYR A 24 -4.22 -4.08 1.53
C TYR A 24 -5.29 -3.69 0.50
N ALA A 25 -4.98 -3.86 -0.78
CA ALA A 25 -5.90 -3.64 -1.89
C ALA A 25 -7.01 -4.72 -2.02
N GLY A 26 -6.99 -5.75 -1.17
CA GLY A 26 -7.95 -6.86 -1.20
C GLY A 26 -7.76 -7.82 -2.38
N GLU A 27 -6.58 -7.82 -3.01
CA GLU A 27 -6.26 -8.67 -4.15
C GLU A 27 -5.90 -10.09 -3.72
N LYS A 28 -6.30 -11.09 -4.52
CA LYS A 28 -6.02 -12.50 -4.20
C LYS A 28 -4.55 -12.89 -4.37
N THR A 29 -3.84 -12.23 -5.29
CA THR A 29 -2.42 -12.48 -5.58
C THR A 29 -1.70 -11.18 -5.88
N VAL A 30 -0.37 -11.18 -5.71
CA VAL A 30 0.48 -10.04 -6.09
C VAL A 30 0.39 -9.77 -7.60
N ASP A 31 0.37 -10.81 -8.43
CA ASP A 31 0.25 -10.64 -9.89
C ASP A 31 -1.07 -9.97 -10.30
N ALA A 32 -2.19 -10.31 -9.64
CA ALA A 32 -3.47 -9.65 -9.88
C ALA A 32 -3.41 -8.15 -9.53
N PHE A 33 -2.84 -7.81 -8.38
CA PHE A 33 -2.58 -6.41 -8.00
C PHE A 33 -1.72 -5.70 -9.05
N MET A 34 -0.59 -6.29 -9.43
CA MET A 34 0.35 -5.69 -10.38
C MET A 34 -0.26 -5.49 -11.77
N SER A 35 -1.14 -6.40 -12.23
CA SER A 35 -1.84 -6.25 -13.51
C SER A 35 -2.78 -5.04 -13.57
N ARG A 36 -3.17 -4.51 -12.41
CA ARG A 36 -4.10 -3.39 -12.22
C ARG A 36 -3.40 -2.10 -11.76
N VAL A 37 -2.11 -2.16 -11.46
CA VAL A 37 -1.29 -0.98 -11.15
C VAL A 37 -1.16 -0.11 -12.40
N GLY A 38 -1.41 1.19 -12.24
CA GLY A 38 -1.47 2.16 -13.32
C GLY A 38 -2.85 2.27 -13.99
N THR A 39 -3.80 1.39 -13.69
CA THR A 39 -5.18 1.45 -14.22
C THR A 39 -6.22 1.64 -13.12
N ILE A 40 -6.18 0.80 -12.08
CA ILE A 40 -7.06 0.88 -10.91
C ILE A 40 -6.24 1.35 -9.71
N TRP A 41 -5.12 0.67 -9.47
CA TRP A 41 -4.22 0.99 -8.36
C TRP A 41 -3.18 2.03 -8.81
N PRO A 42 -2.72 2.92 -7.91
CA PRO A 42 -1.75 3.93 -8.26
C PRO A 42 -0.41 3.29 -8.61
N LEU A 43 0.41 4.00 -9.38
CA LEU A 43 1.81 3.63 -9.57
C LEU A 43 2.55 3.65 -8.22
N PRO A 44 3.55 2.78 -8.03
CA PRO A 44 4.35 2.81 -6.81
C PRO A 44 5.07 4.15 -6.66
N PHE A 45 5.17 4.66 -5.43
CA PHE A 45 5.92 5.90 -5.16
C PHE A 45 7.44 5.66 -5.09
N ILE A 46 7.84 4.40 -4.90
CA ILE A 46 9.21 3.94 -5.10
C ILE A 46 9.16 2.83 -6.12
N ASP A 47 9.86 2.99 -7.24
CA ASP A 47 10.14 1.91 -8.19
C ASP A 47 11.63 1.92 -8.48
N MET A 48 12.37 0.99 -7.87
CA MET A 48 13.82 0.90 -8.01
C MET A 48 14.24 -0.48 -8.51
N GLY A 49 15.09 -0.46 -9.54
CA GLY A 49 15.74 -1.64 -10.10
C GLY A 49 14.87 -2.43 -11.08
N THR A 50 15.54 -3.24 -11.91
CA THR A 50 14.91 -4.22 -12.79
C THR A 50 15.47 -5.61 -12.46
N GLY A 51 14.64 -6.66 -12.55
CA GLY A 51 15.08 -8.03 -12.27
C GLY A 51 15.30 -8.35 -10.78
N LYS A 52 16.33 -9.15 -10.48
CA LYS A 52 16.67 -9.57 -9.10
C LYS A 52 17.16 -8.35 -8.31
N GLY A 53 16.32 -7.86 -7.39
CA GLY A 53 16.57 -6.62 -6.65
C GLY A 53 15.54 -5.53 -6.92
N LYS A 54 14.50 -5.81 -7.73
CA LYS A 54 13.35 -4.93 -7.88
C LYS A 54 12.73 -4.64 -6.51
N PHE A 55 12.60 -3.35 -6.21
CA PHE A 55 11.97 -2.85 -5.01
C PHE A 55 10.88 -1.87 -5.43
N ARG A 56 9.62 -2.25 -5.17
CA ARG A 56 8.48 -1.35 -5.30
C ARG A 56 7.84 -1.13 -3.95
N ALA A 57 7.31 0.07 -3.77
CA ALA A 57 6.50 0.37 -2.61
C ALA A 57 5.38 1.37 -2.92
N TRP A 58 4.28 1.20 -2.20
CA TRP A 58 3.11 2.06 -2.20
C TRP A 58 2.96 2.72 -0.84
N ARG A 59 2.47 3.95 -0.82
CA ARG A 59 2.00 4.53 0.43
C ARG A 59 0.60 3.99 0.69
N LYS A 60 0.35 3.55 1.92
CA LYS A 60 -1.00 3.18 2.37
C LYS A 60 -1.99 4.29 2.05
N THR A 61 -1.62 5.54 2.29
CA THR A 61 -2.47 6.72 2.03
C THR A 61 -2.82 6.92 0.56
N ASP A 62 -1.95 6.50 -0.37
CA ASP A 62 -2.22 6.61 -1.79
C ASP A 62 -3.21 5.51 -2.23
N LEU A 63 -3.14 4.32 -1.61
CA LEU A 63 -4.16 3.29 -1.79
C LEU A 63 -5.50 3.70 -1.13
N ASP A 64 -5.46 4.29 0.07
CA ASP A 64 -6.65 4.78 0.78
C ASP A 64 -7.46 5.75 -0.08
N LYS A 65 -6.80 6.67 -0.79
CA LYS A 65 -7.44 7.62 -1.71
C LYS A 65 -8.19 6.95 -2.85
N VAL A 66 -7.71 5.80 -3.32
CA VAL A 66 -8.37 5.02 -4.38
C VAL A 66 -9.54 4.22 -3.81
N ILE A 67 -9.37 3.64 -2.62
CA ILE A 67 -10.39 2.82 -1.95
C ILE A 67 -11.56 3.68 -1.45
N ASN A 68 -11.27 4.83 -0.87
CA ASN A 68 -12.25 5.75 -0.32
C ASN A 68 -11.86 7.21 -0.63
N PRO A 69 -12.16 7.70 -1.85
CA PRO A 69 -11.79 9.05 -2.27
C PRO A 69 -12.48 10.13 -1.44
N GLU A 70 -13.68 9.89 -0.94
CA GLU A 70 -14.43 10.84 -0.12
C GLU A 70 -13.82 11.00 1.28
N ALA A 71 -13.43 9.91 1.93
CA ALA A 71 -12.75 9.99 3.23
C ALA A 71 -11.37 10.65 3.14
N ALA A 72 -10.68 10.52 2.00
CA ALA A 72 -9.41 11.21 1.79
C ALA A 72 -9.57 12.73 1.57
N ALA A 73 -10.71 13.18 1.04
CA ALA A 73 -11.04 14.59 0.92
C ALA A 73 -11.58 15.17 2.25
N ALA A 74 -12.28 14.36 3.03
CA ALA A 74 -12.89 14.72 4.31
C ALA A 74 -11.93 14.59 5.50
N GLY A 75 -10.64 14.93 5.34
CA GLY A 75 -9.65 14.98 6.43
C GLY A 75 -9.95 16.08 7.46
N GLY A 76 -11.10 16.02 8.12
CA GLY A 76 -11.53 16.80 9.26
C GLY A 76 -12.23 15.89 10.26
N ASP A 77 -11.50 15.57 11.33
CA ASP A 77 -11.92 15.06 12.64
C ASP A 77 -13.08 14.04 12.73
N PRO A 78 -12.80 12.75 13.01
CA PRO A 78 -13.83 11.76 13.32
C PRO A 78 -14.42 11.87 14.76
N GLU A 79 -14.25 12.99 15.46
CA GLU A 79 -14.73 13.16 16.85
C GLU A 79 -15.94 14.10 16.97
N ALA A 80 -16.97 13.86 16.14
CA ALA A 80 -18.27 14.48 16.32
C ALA A 80 -19.41 13.57 15.81
N LEU A 81 -19.72 12.51 16.57
CA LEU A 81 -21.10 12.01 16.69
C LEU A 81 -21.31 11.33 18.04
#